data_AF-A0A2L0F6H6-F1
#
_entry.id   AF-A0A2L0F6H6-F1
#
_cell.length_a   1.000
_cell.length_b   1.000
_cell.length_c   1.000
_cell.angle_alpha   90.00
_cell.angle_beta   90.00
_cell.angle_gamma   90.00
#
_symmetry.space_group_name_H-M   'P 1'
#
loop_
_entity.id
_entity.type
_entity.pdbx_description
1 polymer ?
#
loop_
_entity_poly.entity_id
_entity_poly.type
_entity_poly.pdbx_seq_one_letter_code
_entity_poly.pdbx_strand_id
1 'polypeptide(L)'
;MSEPTWKKLVDQLQREGHKSPYLDRLRQRVPTSGVSDVAGEILREMASALGRAEDKINAALLELELRGKSLDELAQHKGVDPSERAVKVADFNRQREVAAQALWELRVHREALGFRRNDDLAALYPIPPKRV
;
A
#
# COMPACT_ATOMS: atom_id res chain seq x y z
N MET A 1 -11.15 19.29 -1.72
CA MET A 1 -10.33 18.18 -1.18
C MET A 1 -9.42 17.70 -2.31
N SER A 2 -8.09 17.70 -2.13
CA SER A 2 -7.19 17.12 -3.12
C SER A 2 -7.47 15.63 -3.26
N GLU A 3 -7.50 15.16 -4.51
CA GLU A 3 -7.67 13.76 -4.82
C GLU A 3 -6.46 12.95 -4.30
N PRO A 4 -6.67 11.84 -3.57
CA PRO A 4 -5.56 11.05 -3.04
C PRO A 4 -4.68 10.50 -4.16
N THR A 5 -3.35 10.62 -4.05
CA THR A 5 -2.39 10.18 -5.08
C THR A 5 -2.56 8.71 -5.49
N TRP A 6 -3.00 7.85 -4.56
CA TRP A 6 -3.26 6.43 -4.83
C TRP A 6 -4.46 6.19 -5.76
N LYS A 7 -5.42 7.12 -5.83
CA LYS A 7 -6.61 6.95 -6.67
C LYS A 7 -6.25 6.93 -8.15
N LYS A 8 -5.32 7.78 -8.57
CA LYS A 8 -4.80 7.80 -9.94
C LYS A 8 -4.14 6.46 -10.33
N LEU A 9 -3.41 5.86 -9.40
CA LEU A 9 -2.77 4.55 -9.59
C LEU A 9 -3.83 3.44 -9.73
N VAL A 10 -4.87 3.44 -8.89
CA VAL A 10 -6.00 2.51 -8.98
C VAL A 10 -6.71 2.62 -10.32
N ASP A 11 -7.03 3.84 -10.76
CA ASP A 11 -7.72 4.11 -12.02
C ASP A 11 -6.87 3.73 -13.26
N GLN A 12 -5.55 3.84 -13.15
CA GLN A 12 -4.63 3.36 -14.18
C GLN A 12 -4.62 1.84 -14.25
N LEU A 13 -4.37 1.16 -13.13
CA LEU A 13 -4.27 -0.30 -13.08
C LEU A 13 -5.58 -1.00 -13.45
N GLN A 14 -6.72 -0.36 -13.20
CA GLN A 14 -8.02 -0.83 -13.66
C GLN A 14 -8.12 -0.85 -15.19
N ARG A 15 -7.66 0.21 -15.86
CA ARG A 15 -7.64 0.27 -17.34
C ARG A 15 -6.72 -0.79 -17.93
N GLU A 16 -5.65 -1.13 -17.22
CA GLU A 16 -4.67 -2.15 -17.59
C GLU A 16 -5.12 -3.59 -17.22
N GLY A 17 -6.26 -3.75 -16.53
CA GLY A 17 -6.83 -5.06 -16.19
C GLY A 17 -6.07 -5.83 -15.10
N HIS A 18 -5.27 -5.14 -14.29
CA HIS A 18 -4.43 -5.77 -13.26
C HIS A 18 -5.25 -6.38 -12.12
N LYS A 19 -4.89 -7.60 -11.70
CA LYS A 19 -5.53 -8.28 -10.56
C LYS A 19 -4.56 -8.32 -9.37
N SER A 20 -4.96 -7.71 -8.26
CA SER A 20 -4.23 -7.75 -6.99
C SER A 20 -5.19 -7.60 -5.80
N PRO A 21 -5.03 -8.36 -4.71
CA PRO A 21 -5.89 -8.24 -3.54
C PRO A 21 -5.82 -6.86 -2.88
N TYR A 22 -4.70 -6.13 -3.03
CA TYR A 22 -4.55 -4.77 -2.50
C TYR A 22 -5.38 -3.74 -3.30
N LEU A 23 -5.53 -3.98 -4.61
CA LEU A 23 -6.38 -3.16 -5.48
C LEU A 23 -7.86 -3.30 -5.09
N ASP A 24 -8.31 -4.52 -4.81
CA ASP A 24 -9.71 -4.78 -4.42
C ASP A 24 -10.07 -4.11 -3.08
N ARG A 25 -9.13 -4.07 -2.12
CA ARG A 25 -9.31 -3.37 -0.84
C ARG A 25 -9.48 -1.85 -1.03
N LEU A 26 -8.66 -1.24 -1.87
CA LEU A 26 -8.75 0.20 -2.16
C LEU A 26 -10.10 0.60 -2.79
N ARG A 27 -10.71 -0.31 -3.57
CA ARG A 27 -12.00 -0.06 -4.24
C ARG A 27 -13.20 -0.05 -3.30
N GLN A 28 -13.18 -0.87 -2.24
CA GLN A 28 -14.33 -1.03 -1.34
C GLN A 28 -14.58 0.19 -0.43
N ARG A 29 -13.68 1.19 -0.40
CA ARG A 29 -13.63 2.23 0.64
C ARG A 29 -14.20 3.61 0.26
N VAL A 30 -14.88 3.77 -0.87
CA VAL A 30 -15.45 5.07 -1.29
C VAL A 30 -16.56 5.51 -0.31
N PRO A 31 -16.45 6.65 0.42
CA PRO A 31 -17.38 6.96 1.51
C PRO A 31 -18.66 7.71 1.07
N THR A 32 -19.74 7.45 1.81
CA THR A 32 -21.04 8.16 1.78
C THR A 32 -21.14 9.07 3.02
N SER A 33 -21.44 10.36 2.84
CA SER A 33 -21.40 11.37 3.91
C SER A 33 -22.73 11.54 4.66
N GLY A 34 -22.69 11.78 5.97
CA GLY A 34 -23.85 12.15 6.81
C GLY A 34 -23.44 12.94 8.06
N VAL A 35 -24.28 13.88 8.52
CA VAL A 35 -23.99 14.95 9.53
C VAL A 35 -24.09 14.43 10.97
N SER A 36 -23.20 14.83 11.91
CA SER A 36 -23.45 14.81 13.38
C SER A 36 -22.25 15.25 14.25
N ASP A 37 -22.59 15.97 15.35
CA ASP A 37 -21.99 16.09 16.72
C ASP A 37 -20.46 15.91 16.92
N VAL A 38 -19.83 16.76 17.73
CA VAL A 38 -18.36 16.88 17.91
C VAL A 38 -17.69 15.55 18.25
N ALA A 39 -18.29 14.73 19.11
CA ALA A 39 -17.76 13.39 19.40
C ALA A 39 -17.81 12.47 18.17
N GLY A 40 -18.86 12.57 17.37
CA GLY A 40 -19.00 11.90 16.08
C GLY A 40 -18.03 12.44 15.01
N GLU A 41 -17.70 13.73 15.04
CA GLU A 41 -16.66 14.33 14.20
C GLU A 41 -15.27 13.79 14.56
N ILE A 42 -14.93 13.74 15.86
CA ILE A 42 -13.66 13.18 16.35
C ILE A 42 -13.54 11.71 15.95
N LEU A 43 -14.59 10.90 16.18
CA LEU A 43 -14.60 9.49 15.79
C LEU A 43 -14.47 9.30 14.27
N ARG A 44 -15.12 10.16 13.46
CA ARG A 44 -14.96 10.16 12.00
C ARG A 44 -13.56 10.51 11.56
N GLU A 45 -12.94 11.51 12.16
CA GLU A 45 -11.58 11.91 11.81
C GLU A 45 -10.57 10.83 12.21
N MET A 46 -10.76 10.19 13.37
CA MET A 46 -9.95 9.04 13.80
C MET A 46 -10.12 7.85 12.85
N ALA A 47 -11.36 7.51 12.46
CA ALA A 47 -11.64 6.46 11.47
C ALA A 47 -11.06 6.79 10.09
N SER A 48 -11.15 8.05 9.67
CA SER A 48 -10.60 8.57 8.41
C SER A 48 -9.07 8.53 8.41
N ALA A 49 -8.42 8.91 9.52
CA ALA A 49 -6.97 8.82 9.68
C ALA A 49 -6.49 7.36 9.64
N LEU A 50 -7.13 6.46 10.38
CA LEU A 50 -6.83 5.02 10.34
C LEU A 50 -7.03 4.46 8.93
N GLY A 51 -8.11 4.86 8.27
CA GLY A 51 -8.36 4.51 6.88
C GLY A 51 -7.23 4.97 5.96
N ARG A 52 -6.83 6.24 6.02
CA ARG A 52 -5.73 6.76 5.19
C ARG A 52 -4.42 6.00 5.41
N ALA A 53 -4.14 5.59 6.65
CA ALA A 53 -2.96 4.77 6.95
C ALA A 53 -3.05 3.37 6.31
N GLU A 54 -4.22 2.75 6.33
CA GLU A 54 -4.45 1.49 5.64
C GLU A 54 -4.34 1.63 4.10
N ASP A 55 -4.86 2.72 3.51
CA ASP A 55 -4.72 2.96 2.07
C ASP A 55 -3.24 3.11 1.69
N LYS A 56 -2.47 3.77 2.55
CA LYS A 56 -1.03 3.98 2.34
C LYS A 56 -0.27 2.66 2.27
N ILE A 57 -0.51 1.71 3.19
CA ILE A 57 0.16 0.40 3.12
C ILE A 57 -0.32 -0.42 1.91
N ASN A 58 -1.62 -0.42 1.59
CA ASN A 58 -2.13 -1.12 0.42
C ASN A 58 -1.50 -0.58 -0.88
N ALA A 59 -1.39 0.74 -1.02
CA ALA A 59 -0.73 1.37 -2.17
C ALA A 59 0.77 1.02 -2.23
N ALA A 60 1.48 1.09 -1.11
CA ALA A 60 2.90 0.77 -1.05
C ALA A 60 3.18 -0.70 -1.42
N LEU A 61 2.32 -1.64 -0.98
CA LEU A 61 2.41 -3.06 -1.34
C LEU A 61 2.06 -3.31 -2.81
N LEU A 62 1.06 -2.62 -3.35
CA LEU A 62 0.71 -2.72 -4.77
C LEU A 62 1.87 -2.26 -5.66
N GLU A 63 2.49 -1.12 -5.34
CA GLU A 63 3.68 -0.63 -6.05
C GLU A 63 4.86 -1.60 -5.91
N LEU A 64 5.03 -2.21 -4.74
CA LEU A 64 6.07 -3.23 -4.52
C LEU A 64 5.83 -4.48 -5.39
N GLU A 65 4.57 -4.93 -5.49
CA GLU A 65 4.17 -6.05 -6.35
C GLU A 65 4.48 -5.75 -7.82
N LEU A 66 4.16 -4.55 -8.31
CA LEU A 66 4.42 -4.12 -9.68
C LEU A 66 5.93 -4.07 -9.98
N ARG A 67 6.73 -3.53 -9.06
CA ARG A 67 8.20 -3.54 -9.18
C ARG A 67 8.77 -4.96 -9.18
N GLY A 68 8.21 -5.84 -8.36
CA GLY A 68 8.56 -7.26 -8.32
C GLY A 68 8.30 -7.94 -9.67
N LYS A 69 7.10 -7.75 -10.22
CA LYS A 69 6.72 -8.25 -11.56
C LYS A 69 7.66 -7.74 -12.65
N SER A 70 7.94 -6.44 -12.69
CA SER A 70 8.87 -5.86 -13.67
C SER A 70 10.29 -6.44 -13.57
N LEU A 71 10.76 -6.72 -12.34
CA LEU A 71 12.06 -7.36 -12.13
C LEU A 71 12.06 -8.84 -12.55
N ASP A 72 10.97 -9.56 -12.28
CA ASP A 72 10.80 -10.96 -12.70
C ASP A 72 10.73 -11.09 -14.22
N GLU A 73 10.03 -10.18 -14.90
CA GLU A 73 9.99 -10.07 -16.36
C GLU A 73 11.39 -9.80 -16.92
N LEU A 74 12.12 -8.83 -16.35
CA LEU A 74 13.50 -8.54 -16.76
C LEU A 74 14.39 -9.79 -16.62
N ALA A 75 14.29 -10.53 -15.51
CA ALA A 75 15.10 -11.73 -15.30
C ALA A 75 14.85 -12.85 -16.34
N GLN A 76 13.69 -12.84 -17.02
CA GLN A 76 13.36 -13.81 -18.08
C GLN A 76 13.95 -13.43 -19.44
N HIS A 77 14.33 -12.16 -19.65
CA HIS A 77 14.94 -11.72 -20.90
C HIS A 77 16.42 -12.14 -20.99
N LYS A 78 16.79 -12.81 -22.10
CA LYS A 78 18.19 -13.17 -22.37
C LYS A 78 19.00 -11.92 -22.75
N GLY A 79 20.17 -11.75 -22.15
CA GLY A 79 21.09 -10.66 -22.47
C GLY A 79 20.86 -9.36 -21.70
N VAL A 80 20.13 -9.40 -20.58
CA VAL A 80 19.92 -8.23 -19.72
C VAL A 80 21.24 -7.68 -19.20
N ASP A 81 21.36 -6.36 -19.26
CA ASP A 81 22.47 -5.61 -18.67
C ASP A 81 22.45 -5.79 -17.13
N PRO A 82 23.55 -6.29 -16.53
CA PRO A 82 23.69 -6.35 -15.08
C PRO A 82 23.38 -5.02 -14.36
N SER A 83 23.66 -3.90 -15.01
CA SER A 83 23.41 -2.55 -14.48
C SER A 83 21.91 -2.24 -14.41
N GLU A 84 21.15 -2.61 -15.44
CA GLU A 84 19.69 -2.44 -15.48
C GLU A 84 19.01 -3.30 -14.40
N ARG A 85 19.46 -4.55 -14.25
CA ARG A 85 19.00 -5.44 -13.18
C ARG A 85 19.28 -4.83 -11.80
N ALA A 86 20.49 -4.29 -11.58
CA ALA A 86 20.87 -3.67 -10.31
C ALA A 86 19.98 -2.48 -9.96
N VAL A 87 19.62 -1.64 -10.94
CA VAL A 87 18.70 -0.51 -10.74
C VAL A 87 17.31 -1.00 -10.32
N LYS A 88 16.75 -2.00 -11.01
CA LYS A 88 15.43 -2.56 -10.68
C LYS A 88 15.41 -3.22 -9.30
N VAL A 89 16.48 -3.92 -8.92
CA VAL A 89 16.65 -4.49 -7.57
C VAL A 89 16.69 -3.37 -6.51
N ALA A 90 17.44 -2.29 -6.75
CA ALA A 90 17.51 -1.16 -5.84
C ALA A 90 16.13 -0.48 -5.67
N ASP A 91 15.40 -0.31 -6.76
CA ASP A 91 14.05 0.26 -6.75
C ASP A 91 13.03 -0.63 -6.00
N PHE A 92 13.07 -1.95 -6.20
CA PHE A 92 12.26 -2.89 -5.44
C PHE A 92 12.57 -2.80 -3.95
N ASN A 93 13.85 -2.82 -3.58
CA ASN A 93 14.27 -2.75 -2.18
C ASN A 93 13.91 -1.40 -1.54
N ARG A 94 13.98 -0.28 -2.28
CA ARG A 94 13.52 1.03 -1.80
C ARG A 94 12.01 1.02 -1.52
N GLN A 95 11.21 0.46 -2.43
CA GLN A 95 9.77 0.36 -2.24
C GLN A 95 9.41 -0.56 -1.07
N ARG A 96 10.21 -1.60 -0.82
CA ARG A 96 10.06 -2.47 0.34
C ARG A 96 10.20 -1.70 1.65
N GLU A 97 11.16 -0.78 1.74
CA GLU A 97 11.30 0.08 2.93
C GLU A 97 10.12 1.04 3.08
N VAL A 98 9.56 1.56 1.97
CA VAL A 98 8.33 2.37 2.00
C VAL A 98 7.14 1.57 2.54
N ALA A 99 6.98 0.31 2.11
CA ALA A 99 5.93 -0.57 2.63
C ALA A 99 6.14 -0.88 4.12
N ALA A 100 7.38 -1.10 4.56
CA ALA A 100 7.70 -1.33 5.97
C ALA A 100 7.36 -0.12 6.83
N GLN A 101 7.67 1.09 6.36
CA GLN A 101 7.33 2.33 7.02
C GLN A 101 5.81 2.53 7.12
N ALA A 102 5.07 2.29 6.03
CA ALA A 102 3.61 2.41 6.02
C ALA A 102 2.94 1.41 6.98
N LEU A 103 3.47 0.19 7.09
CA LEU A 103 2.99 -0.82 8.03
C LEU A 103 3.23 -0.39 9.49
N TRP A 104 4.39 0.19 9.77
CA TRP A 104 4.69 0.76 11.08
C TRP A 104 3.74 1.90 11.44
N GLU A 105 3.45 2.81 10.51
CA GLU A 105 2.49 3.90 10.72
C GLU A 105 1.08 3.39 11.01
N LEU A 106 0.60 2.37 10.27
CA LEU A 106 -0.69 1.74 10.53
C LEU A 106 -0.74 1.13 11.94
N ARG A 107 0.34 0.47 12.36
CA ARG A 107 0.46 -0.07 13.71
C ARG A 107 0.38 1.02 14.77
N VAL A 108 1.12 2.13 14.60
CA VAL A 108 1.09 3.27 15.53
C VAL A 108 -0.33 3.85 15.63
N HIS A 109 -1.02 4.03 14.50
CA HIS A 109 -2.41 4.50 14.52
C HIS A 109 -3.35 3.55 15.24
N ARG A 110 -3.20 2.23 15.07
CA ARG A 110 -3.97 1.23 15.81
C ARG A 110 -3.68 1.29 17.32
N GLU A 111 -2.42 1.39 17.71
CA GLU A 111 -2.03 1.48 19.12
C GLU A 111 -2.57 2.77 19.79
N ALA A 112 -2.54 3.90 19.08
CA ALA A 112 -3.11 5.17 19.54
C ALA A 112 -4.63 5.11 19.77
N LEU A 113 -5.32 4.24 19.03
CA LEU A 113 -6.76 3.97 19.19
C LEU A 113 -7.06 2.88 20.23
N GLY A 114 -6.03 2.32 20.90
CA GLY A 114 -6.18 1.32 21.95
C GLY A 114 -6.17 -0.14 21.47
N PHE A 115 -5.89 -0.41 20.20
CA PHE A 115 -5.72 -1.78 19.70
C PHE A 115 -4.39 -2.36 20.19
N ARG A 116 -4.46 -3.39 21.06
CA ARG A 116 -3.26 -3.99 21.70
C ARG A 116 -2.69 -5.21 20.99
N ARG A 117 -3.45 -5.83 20.08
CA ARG A 117 -3.02 -7.00 19.30
C ARG A 117 -2.90 -6.59 17.84
N ASN A 118 -1.67 -6.62 17.34
CA ASN A 118 -1.32 -6.23 15.96
C ASN A 118 -0.59 -7.36 15.22
N ASP A 119 -0.61 -8.58 15.77
CA ASP A 119 0.07 -9.75 15.20
C ASP A 119 -0.56 -10.19 13.87
N ASP A 120 -1.82 -9.82 13.64
CA ASP A 120 -2.58 -10.00 12.41
C ASP A 120 -2.01 -9.17 11.24
N LEU A 121 -1.35 -8.04 11.52
CA LEU A 121 -0.85 -7.14 10.47
C LEU A 121 0.16 -7.82 9.54
N ALA A 122 1.00 -8.72 10.07
CA ALA A 122 1.98 -9.45 9.26
C ALA A 122 1.30 -10.40 8.25
N ALA A 123 0.15 -10.98 8.63
CA ALA A 123 -0.63 -11.84 7.74
C ALA A 123 -1.45 -11.03 6.73
N LEU A 124 -1.97 -9.87 7.14
CA LEU A 124 -2.79 -8.99 6.29
C LEU A 124 -1.98 -8.20 5.24
N TYR A 125 -0.74 -7.85 5.59
CA TYR A 125 0.15 -6.98 4.81
C TYR A 125 1.55 -7.60 4.67
N PRO A 126 1.68 -8.76 4.00
CA PRO A 126 2.96 -9.45 3.88
C PRO A 126 3.94 -8.65 3.03
N ILE A 127 5.10 -8.30 3.60
CA ILE A 127 6.19 -7.62 2.89
C ILE A 127 7.22 -8.68 2.45
N PRO A 128 7.45 -8.87 1.13
CA PRO A 128 8.40 -9.86 0.63
C PRO A 128 9.85 -9.57 1.07
N PRO A 129 10.74 -10.57 1.05
CA PRO A 129 12.15 -10.39 1.38
C PRO A 129 12.86 -9.46 0.38
N LYS A 130 14.03 -8.93 0.78
CA LYS A 130 14.90 -8.16 -0.13
C LYS A 130 15.36 -9.03 -1.29
N ARG A 131 15.51 -8.41 -2.46
CA ARG A 131 16.04 -9.07 -3.66
C ARG A 131 17.52 -8.70 -3.86
N VAL A 132 18.28 -9.62 -4.46
CA VAL A 132 19.72 -9.52 -4.78
C VAL A 132 19.97 -9.76 -6.26
#